data_AF-A0A9E5A2X4-F1
#
_entry.id   AF-A0A9E5A2X4-F1
#
_cell.length_a   1.000
_cell.length_b   1.000
_cell.length_c   1.000
_cell.angle_alpha   90.00
_cell.angle_beta   90.00
_cell.angle_gamma   90.00
#
_symmetry.space_group_name_H-M   'P 1'
#
loop_
_entity.id
_entity.type
_entity.pdbx_description
1 polymer ?
#
loop_
_entity_poly.entity_id
_entity_poly.type
_entity_poly.pdbx_seq_one_letter_code
_entity_poly.pdbx_strand_id
1 'polypeptide(L)' 'MKVANLIVYLCAVVMIILGVYSFVYLKDIYSGVIWPVFGIIIAILGYIRLK' A
#
# COMPACT_ATOMS: atom_id res chain seq x y z
N MET A 1 -7.65 -17.86 -8.05
CA MET A 1 -7.17 -16.47 -7.92
C MET A 1 -5.77 -16.41 -8.51
N LYS A 2 -5.52 -15.57 -9.53
CA LYS A 2 -4.22 -15.52 -10.21
C LYS A 2 -3.15 -15.02 -9.22
N VAL A 3 -1.98 -15.67 -9.18
CA VAL A 3 -0.86 -15.34 -8.28
C VAL A 3 -0.50 -13.84 -8.29
N ALA A 4 -0.69 -13.18 -9.45
CA ALA A 4 -0.52 -11.75 -9.60
C ALA A 4 -1.40 -10.90 -8.64
N ASN A 5 -2.63 -11.33 -8.33
CA ASN A 5 -3.52 -10.61 -7.41
C ASN A 5 -2.98 -10.62 -5.99
N LEU A 6 -2.45 -11.79 -5.60
CA LEU A 6 -1.90 -12.00 -4.27
C LEU A 6 -0.72 -11.05 -4.07
N ILE A 7 0.16 -10.94 -5.07
CA ILE A 7 1.35 -10.06 -5.04
C ILE A 7 0.94 -8.58 -4.95
N VAL A 8 -0.07 -8.15 -5.71
CA VAL A 8 -0.54 -6.75 -5.69
C VAL A 8 -1.12 -6.38 -4.32
N TYR A 9 -1.94 -7.26 -3.75
CA TYR A 9 -2.46 -7.06 -2.40
C TYR A 9 -1.35 -7.08 -1.34
N LEU A 10 -0.37 -7.97 -1.48
CA LEU A 10 0.77 -8.03 -0.56
C LEU A 10 1.58 -6.72 -0.59
N CYS A 11 1.87 -6.20 -1.78
CA CYS A 11 2.54 -4.91 -1.95
C CYS A 11 1.76 -3.76 -1.32
N ALA A 12 0.43 -3.72 -1.51
CA ALA A 12 -0.41 -2.69 -0.91
C ALA A 12 -0.35 -2.72 0.62
N VAL A 13 -0.42 -3.91 1.22
CA VAL A 13 -0.33 -4.10 2.68
C VAL A 13 1.03 -3.65 3.20
N VAL A 14 2.13 -4.04 2.55
CA VAL A 14 3.49 -3.64 2.95
C VAL A 14 3.66 -2.12 2.88
N MET A 15 3.13 -1.46 1.84
CA MET A 15 3.17 0.00 1.74
C MET A 15 2.39 0.70 2.86
N ILE A 16 1.22 0.17 3.24
CA ILE A 16 0.45 0.73 4.35
C ILE A 16 1.22 0.59 5.67
N ILE A 17 1.86 -0.56 5.91
CA ILE A 17 2.68 -0.80 7.11
C ILE A 17 3.87 0.16 7.15
N LEU A 18 4.58 0.36 6.03
CA LEU A 18 5.70 1.31 5.95
C LEU A 18 5.28 2.75 6.22
N GLY A 19 4.09 3.12 5.74
CA GLY A 19 3.45 4.40 6.04
C GLY A 19 3.20 4.60 7.52
N VAL A 20 2.49 3.68 8.15
CA VAL A 20 2.19 3.74 9.58
C VAL A 20 3.47 3.73 10.40
N TYR A 21 4.46 2.93 10.03
CA TYR A 21 5.76 2.89 10.70
C TYR A 21 6.49 4.24 10.61
N SER A 22 6.55 4.85 9.42
CA SER A 22 7.17 6.15 9.22
C SER A 22 6.46 7.26 10.00
N PHE A 23 5.13 7.20 10.05
CA PHE A 23 4.32 8.17 10.78
C PHE A 23 4.51 8.06 12.30
N VAL A 24 4.49 6.85 12.84
CA VAL A 24 4.50 6.59 14.29
C VAL A 24 5.91 6.66 14.87
N TYR A 25 6.90 6.05 14.21
CA TYR A 25 8.25 5.91 14.76
C TYR A 25 9.19 7.02 14.32
N LEU A 26 9.16 7.39 13.03
CA LEU A 26 10.04 8.43 12.50
C LEU A 26 9.46 9.84 12.64
N LYS A 27 8.17 9.96 13.00
CA LYS A 27 7.42 11.23 13.01
C LYS A 27 7.49 11.97 11.67
N ASP A 28 7.77 11.23 10.59
CA ASP A 28 7.86 11.78 9.25
C ASP A 28 6.46 11.74 8.64
N ILE A 29 5.79 12.89 8.72
CA ILE A 29 4.40 13.06 8.28
C ILE A 29 4.31 12.89 6.76
N TYR A 30 5.32 13.33 6.01
CA TYR A 30 5.31 13.22 4.55
C TYR A 30 5.37 11.76 4.12
N SER A 31 6.37 11.03 4.63
CA SER A 31 6.48 9.58 4.38
C SER A 31 5.23 8.85 4.88
N GLY A 32 4.77 9.19 6.09
CA GLY A 32 3.61 8.60 6.72
C GLY A 32 2.30 8.70 5.96
N VAL A 33 2.14 9.72 5.10
CA VAL A 33 0.94 9.93 4.27
C VAL A 33 1.14 9.42 2.83
N ILE A 34 2.33 9.57 2.25
CA ILE A 34 2.61 9.17 0.87
C ILE A 34 2.52 7.65 0.69
N TRP A 35 3.19 6.87 1.55
CA TRP A 35 3.21 5.40 1.45
C TRP A 35 1.82 4.74 1.51
N PRO A 36 0.92 5.07 2.46
CA PRO A 36 -0.41 4.47 2.51
C PRO A 36 -1.31 4.95 1.35
N VAL A 37 -1.16 6.19 0.87
CA VAL A 37 -1.88 6.68 -0.31
C VAL A 37 -1.50 5.87 -1.55
N PHE A 38 -0.20 5.63 -1.77
CA PHE A 38 0.26 4.75 -2.86
C PHE A 38 -0.21 3.30 -2.69
N GLY A 39 -0.20 2.77 -1.46
CA GLY A 39 -0.73 1.43 -1.17
C GLY A 39 -2.21 1.29 -1.53
N ILE A 40 -3.03 2.30 -1.20
CA ILE A 40 -4.47 2.33 -1.55
C ILE A 40 -4.67 2.40 -3.07
N ILE A 41 -3.91 3.25 -3.78
CA ILE A 41 -4.00 3.37 -5.24
C ILE A 41 -3.66 2.04 -5.91
N ILE A 42 -2.62 1.35 -5.45
CA ILE A 42 -2.20 0.04 -5.99
C ILE A 42 -3.26 -1.03 -5.70
N ALA A 43 -3.87 -1.03 -4.52
CA ALA A 43 -4.97 -1.93 -4.20
C ALA A 43 -6.19 -1.70 -5.12
N ILE A 44 -6.55 -0.44 -5.37
CA ILE A 44 -7.65 -0.07 -6.27
C ILE A 44 -7.33 -0.46 -7.72
N LEU A 45 -6.11 -0.18 -8.20
CA LEU A 45 -5.67 -0.58 -9.54
C LEU A 45 -5.68 -2.10 -9.70
N GLY A 46 -5.23 -2.83 -8.68
CA GLY A 46 -5.38 -4.27 -8.62
C GLY A 46 -6.83 -4.68 -8.79
N TYR A 47 -7.73 -4.13 -7.98
CA TYR A 47 -9.16 -4.43 -8.03
C TYR A 47 -9.79 -4.13 -9.40
N ILE A 48 -9.49 -2.98 -10.02
CA ILE A 48 -10.04 -2.57 -11.32
C ILE A 48 -9.50 -3.44 -12.47
N ARG A 49 -8.20 -3.76 -12.49
CA ARG A 49 -7.58 -4.63 -13.52
C ARG A 49 -8.03 -6.09 -13.42
N LEU A 50 -8.73 -6.46 -12.35
CA LEU A 50 -9.11 -7.84 -12.02
C LEU A 50 -10.61 -8.14 -12.17
N LYS A 51 -11.40 -7.15 -12.60
CA LYS A 51 -12.76 -7.33 -13.08
C LYS A 51 -12.75 -7.55 -14.59
#